data_AF-A0A151P2U2-F1
#
_entry.id   AF-A0A151P2U2-F1
#
_cell.length_a   1.000
_cell.length_b   1.000
_cell.length_c   1.000
_cell.angle_alpha   90.00
_cell.angle_beta   90.00
_cell.angle_gamma   90.00
#
_symmetry.space_group_name_H-M   'P 1'
#
loop_
_entity.id
_entity.type
_entity.pdbx_description
1 polymer ?
#
loop_
_entity_poly.entity_id
_entity_poly.type
_entity_poly.pdbx_seq_one_letter_code
_entity_poly.pdbx_strand_id
1 'polypeptide(L)'
;MPGATELQRVLADLRGTVSALTRGYRDQGRPVTDGSPELLALCARLEFLLQFDLKEKRSLWGQRQDYWDFLCQGLRGRHEHQGITHVRHLPQLRTPLGRGRALLRYCLARRQLAETLQLCLLDPQATRAWYHARSPFLDPQLCADLLACLYDLDGVAFCLDPQPPGLDAGWPPSTARCQQDVQRLAQAEHEALAREQAAREELGRQREVEREVKGRLLELLREKDSLWQQSEGIGAPPAPGPCARCRSTAGPLARRHQCR
;
A
#
# COMPACT_ATOMS: atom_id res chain seq x y z
N MET A 1 36.52 29.42 -8.75
CA MET A 1 36.37 28.16 -9.50
C MET A 1 34.90 27.95 -9.83
N PRO A 2 34.46 28.16 -11.09
CA PRO A 2 33.03 28.14 -11.46
C PRO A 2 32.28 26.85 -11.10
N GLY A 3 32.95 25.69 -11.18
CA GLY A 3 32.31 24.38 -10.93
C GLY A 3 32.04 24.03 -9.46
N ALA A 4 32.73 24.65 -8.50
CA ALA A 4 32.47 24.39 -7.07
C ALA A 4 31.12 24.96 -6.62
N THR A 5 30.77 26.15 -7.12
CA THR A 5 29.50 26.82 -6.85
C THR A 5 28.32 26.08 -7.49
N GLU A 6 28.53 25.49 -8.66
CA GLU A 6 27.52 24.68 -9.34
C GLU A 6 27.23 23.36 -8.60
N LEU A 7 28.27 22.65 -8.16
CA LEU A 7 28.14 21.42 -7.36
C LEU A 7 27.37 21.69 -6.05
N GLN A 8 27.71 22.77 -5.34
CA GLN A 8 27.02 23.16 -4.11
C GLN A 8 25.54 23.48 -4.37
N ARG A 9 25.23 24.15 -5.48
CA ARG A 9 23.84 24.41 -5.89
C ARG A 9 23.08 23.12 -6.17
N VAL A 10 23.67 22.18 -6.90
CA VAL A 10 23.03 20.88 -7.20
C VAL A 10 22.76 20.10 -5.92
N LEU A 11 23.69 20.08 -4.97
CA LEU A 11 23.50 19.44 -3.67
C LEU A 11 22.40 20.10 -2.84
N ALA A 12 22.33 21.44 -2.82
CA ALA A 12 21.27 22.18 -2.15
C ALA A 12 19.90 21.89 -2.78
N ASP A 13 19.81 21.88 -4.10
CA ASP A 13 18.59 21.55 -4.81
C ASP A 13 18.16 20.09 -4.60
N LEU A 14 19.11 19.16 -4.52
CA LEU A 14 18.85 17.75 -4.22
C LEU A 14 18.19 17.64 -2.83
N ARG A 15 18.74 18.32 -1.81
CA ARG A 15 18.16 18.38 -0.46
C ARG A 15 16.76 18.97 -0.47
N GLY A 16 16.54 20.05 -1.24
CA GLY A 16 15.22 20.64 -1.43
C GLY A 16 14.22 19.66 -2.05
N THR A 17 14.66 18.91 -3.06
CA THR A 17 13.83 17.90 -3.75
C THR A 17 13.46 16.74 -2.82
N VAL A 18 14.43 16.21 -2.07
CA VAL A 18 14.17 15.18 -1.04
C VAL A 18 13.18 15.69 -0.01
N SER A 19 13.38 16.90 0.50
CA SER A 19 12.48 17.52 1.48
C SER A 19 11.05 17.65 0.94
N ALA A 20 10.90 18.00 -0.33
CA ALA A 20 9.60 18.09 -1.00
C ALA A 20 8.93 16.73 -1.14
N LEU A 21 9.67 15.68 -1.55
CA LEU A 21 9.16 14.32 -1.64
C LEU A 21 8.72 13.77 -0.28
N THR A 22 9.57 13.92 0.74
CA THR A 22 9.28 13.45 2.10
C THR A 22 8.08 14.17 2.70
N ARG A 23 7.98 15.49 2.50
CA ARG A 23 6.80 16.27 2.92
C ARG A 23 5.55 15.87 2.15
N GLY A 24 5.62 15.79 0.83
CA GLY A 24 4.50 15.40 -0.02
C GLY A 24 3.94 14.03 0.34
N TYR A 25 4.82 13.06 0.62
CA TYR A 25 4.42 11.74 1.09
C TYR A 25 3.75 11.79 2.47
N ARG A 26 4.32 12.54 3.42
CA ARG A 26 3.76 12.71 4.77
C ARG A 26 2.37 13.34 4.73
N ASP A 27 2.18 14.37 3.90
CA ASP A 27 0.94 15.16 3.87
C ASP A 27 -0.18 14.42 3.14
N GLN A 28 0.14 13.68 2.07
CA GLN A 28 -0.86 13.03 1.21
C GLN A 28 -1.07 11.54 1.54
N GLY A 29 -0.10 10.89 2.19
CA GLY A 29 -0.11 9.45 2.47
C GLY A 29 0.00 8.57 1.22
N ARG A 30 0.25 9.15 0.04
CA ARG A 30 0.27 8.45 -1.25
C ARG A 30 1.68 8.23 -1.76
N PRO A 31 2.04 7.03 -2.24
CA PRO A 31 3.34 6.77 -2.82
C PRO A 31 3.68 7.73 -3.97
N VAL A 32 4.96 8.09 -4.09
CA VAL A 32 5.48 8.89 -5.20
C VAL A 32 5.46 8.04 -6.47
N THR A 33 4.90 8.57 -7.55
CA THR A 33 4.78 7.88 -8.85
C THR A 33 5.60 8.58 -9.94
N ASP A 34 5.64 7.96 -11.12
CA ASP A 34 6.37 8.47 -12.29
C ASP A 34 5.92 9.86 -12.79
N GLY A 35 4.72 10.29 -12.42
CA GLY A 35 4.23 11.63 -12.73
C GLY A 35 4.80 12.74 -11.84
N SER A 36 5.54 12.41 -10.77
CA SER A 36 6.08 13.42 -9.86
C SER A 36 7.23 14.21 -10.53
N PRO A 37 7.10 15.54 -10.68
CA PRO A 37 8.21 16.36 -11.15
C PRO A 37 9.39 16.31 -10.18
N GLU A 38 9.15 16.19 -8.88
CA GLU A 38 10.19 16.06 -7.86
C GLU A 38 10.98 14.76 -8.02
N LEU A 39 10.33 13.64 -8.33
CA LEU A 39 11.01 12.37 -8.62
C LEU A 39 11.96 12.50 -9.81
N LEU A 40 11.50 13.10 -10.90
CA LEU A 40 12.34 13.32 -12.09
C LEU A 40 13.51 14.23 -11.77
N ALA A 41 13.26 15.30 -11.00
CA ALA A 41 14.29 16.25 -10.59
C ALA A 41 15.31 15.61 -9.63
N LEU A 42 14.89 14.68 -8.78
CA LEU A 42 15.76 13.86 -7.92
C LEU A 42 16.67 12.98 -8.79
N CYS A 43 16.06 12.22 -9.71
CA CYS A 43 16.77 11.29 -10.59
C CYS A 43 17.82 11.99 -11.46
N ALA A 44 17.45 13.13 -12.06
CA ALA A 44 18.35 13.91 -12.91
C ALA A 44 19.53 14.50 -12.12
N ARG A 45 19.30 15.01 -10.91
CA ARG A 45 20.37 15.57 -10.06
C ARG A 45 21.30 14.49 -9.54
N LEU A 46 20.77 13.34 -9.15
CA LEU A 46 21.59 12.22 -8.70
C LEU A 46 22.44 11.65 -9.85
N GLU A 47 21.86 11.52 -11.05
CA GLU A 47 22.63 11.17 -12.26
C GLU A 47 23.75 12.18 -12.53
N PHE A 48 23.46 13.48 -12.45
CA PHE A 48 24.50 14.51 -12.60
C PHE A 48 25.63 14.32 -11.59
N LEU A 49 25.32 14.12 -10.29
CA LEU A 49 26.34 13.93 -9.25
C LEU A 49 27.16 12.65 -9.49
N LEU A 50 26.52 11.58 -9.96
CA LEU A 50 27.17 10.32 -10.31
C LEU A 50 28.11 10.44 -11.53
N GLN A 51 27.81 11.35 -12.45
CA GLN A 51 28.66 11.64 -13.61
C GLN A 51 29.69 12.74 -13.36
N PHE A 52 29.50 13.57 -12.33
CA PHE A 52 30.35 14.70 -12.02
C PHE A 52 31.77 14.24 -11.66
N ASP A 53 32.74 14.72 -12.44
CA ASP A 53 34.17 14.38 -12.29
C ASP A 53 34.45 12.86 -12.41
N LEU A 54 33.57 12.11 -13.09
CA LEU A 54 33.79 10.70 -13.43
C LEU A 54 34.90 10.59 -14.47
N LYS A 55 35.85 9.68 -14.24
CA LYS A 55 36.96 9.39 -15.16
C LYS A 55 36.42 8.71 -16.42
N GLU A 56 36.89 9.15 -17.59
CA GLU A 56 36.62 8.44 -18.83
C GLU A 56 37.26 7.05 -18.79
N LYS A 57 36.43 6.01 -18.92
CA LYS A 57 36.85 4.61 -18.92
C LYS A 57 36.23 3.85 -20.06
N ARG A 58 36.95 2.83 -20.53
CA ARG A 58 36.49 1.86 -21.52
C ARG A 58 36.72 0.45 -21.02
N SER A 59 35.80 -0.45 -21.35
CA SER A 59 36.00 -1.88 -21.13
C SER A 59 37.07 -2.43 -22.09
N LEU A 60 37.49 -3.68 -21.87
CA LEU A 60 38.43 -4.37 -22.77
C LEU A 60 37.91 -4.47 -24.22
N TRP A 61 36.60 -4.42 -24.41
CA TRP A 61 35.94 -4.43 -25.72
C TRP A 61 35.64 -3.02 -26.26
N GLY A 62 36.26 -1.99 -25.69
CA GLY A 62 36.15 -0.61 -26.15
C GLY A 62 34.84 0.10 -25.79
N GLN A 63 33.91 -0.56 -25.08
CA GLN A 63 32.65 0.06 -24.66
C GLN A 63 32.91 1.12 -23.59
N ARG A 64 32.38 2.32 -23.78
CA ARG A 64 32.45 3.40 -22.77
C ARG A 64 31.73 2.96 -21.51
N GLN A 65 32.39 3.14 -20.37
CA GLN A 65 31.82 2.89 -19.06
C GLN A 65 31.21 4.19 -18.49
N ASP A 66 30.20 4.03 -17.64
CA ASP A 66 29.52 5.13 -16.95
C ASP A 66 29.32 4.78 -15.47
N TYR A 67 28.56 5.59 -14.73
CA TYR A 67 28.30 5.35 -13.31
C TYR A 67 27.62 4.00 -13.04
N TRP A 68 26.90 3.42 -14.01
CA TRP A 68 26.40 2.04 -13.91
C TRP A 68 27.53 1.03 -13.65
N ASP A 69 28.66 1.18 -14.32
CA ASP A 69 29.81 0.28 -14.16
C ASP A 69 30.49 0.48 -12.80
N PHE A 70 30.54 1.73 -12.32
CA PHE A 70 30.95 2.06 -10.95
C PHE A 70 30.05 1.37 -9.92
N LEU A 71 28.72 1.52 -10.03
CA LEU A 71 27.76 0.88 -9.14
C LEU A 71 27.88 -0.65 -9.21
N CYS A 72 28.02 -1.21 -10.41
CA CYS A 72 28.28 -2.63 -10.59
C CYS A 72 29.53 -3.09 -9.84
N GLN A 73 30.63 -2.32 -9.89
CA GLN A 73 31.86 -2.64 -9.17
C GLN A 73 31.67 -2.56 -7.65
N GLY A 74 31.08 -1.48 -7.15
CA GLY A 74 30.89 -1.25 -5.72
C GLY A 74 30.04 -2.32 -5.04
N LEU A 75 29.17 -2.97 -5.80
CA LEU A 75 28.27 -4.03 -5.35
C LEU A 75 28.82 -5.45 -5.62
N ARG A 76 30.02 -5.61 -6.19
CA ARG A 76 30.63 -6.94 -6.41
C ARG A 76 30.94 -7.62 -5.08
N GLY A 77 30.75 -8.94 -5.02
CA GLY A 77 31.17 -9.78 -3.89
C GLY A 77 30.28 -9.69 -2.64
N ARG A 78 29.28 -8.82 -2.65
CA ARG A 78 28.15 -8.82 -1.72
C ARG A 78 27.06 -9.68 -2.39
N HIS A 79 26.26 -10.42 -1.62
CA HIS A 79 25.17 -11.26 -2.15
C HIS A 79 24.52 -10.61 -3.37
N GLU A 80 24.38 -11.36 -4.46
CA GLU A 80 24.03 -10.84 -5.78
C GLU A 80 22.94 -9.76 -5.69
N HIS A 81 23.34 -8.50 -5.86
CA HIS A 81 22.43 -7.38 -5.62
C HIS A 81 21.26 -7.49 -6.60
N GLN A 82 20.06 -7.67 -6.05
CA GLN A 82 18.86 -8.00 -6.84
C GLN A 82 18.55 -6.92 -7.90
N GLY A 83 18.94 -5.66 -7.65
CA GLY A 83 18.80 -4.57 -8.61
C GLY A 83 19.73 -4.71 -9.81
N ILE A 84 20.99 -5.12 -9.60
CA ILE A 84 21.91 -5.39 -10.72
C ILE A 84 21.36 -6.53 -11.57
N THR A 85 20.95 -7.62 -10.93
CA THR A 85 20.39 -8.79 -11.64
C THR A 85 19.14 -8.39 -12.40
N HIS A 86 18.21 -7.66 -11.78
CA HIS A 86 17.00 -7.17 -12.44
C HIS A 86 17.31 -6.34 -13.70
N VAL A 87 18.19 -5.33 -13.58
CA VAL A 87 18.54 -4.44 -14.70
C VAL A 87 19.22 -5.17 -15.85
N ARG A 88 20.05 -6.19 -15.56
CA ARG A 88 20.69 -7.02 -16.60
C ARG A 88 19.68 -7.83 -17.42
N HIS A 89 18.53 -8.16 -16.86
CA HIS A 89 17.46 -8.91 -17.54
C HIS A 89 16.48 -8.01 -18.30
N LEU A 90 16.72 -6.69 -18.39
CA LEU A 90 15.89 -5.78 -19.18
C LEU A 90 16.39 -5.71 -20.64
N PRO A 91 15.76 -6.42 -21.60
CA PRO A 91 16.25 -6.49 -22.98
C PRO A 91 16.19 -5.17 -23.74
N GLN A 92 15.37 -4.22 -23.28
CA GLN A 92 15.22 -2.91 -23.88
C GLN A 92 16.38 -1.95 -23.60
N LEU A 93 17.21 -2.21 -22.57
CA LEU A 93 18.29 -1.31 -22.16
C LEU A 93 19.62 -1.65 -22.85
N ARG A 94 20.04 -0.75 -23.74
CA ARG A 94 21.21 -0.93 -24.61
C ARG A 94 22.45 -0.21 -24.10
N THR A 95 22.29 0.82 -23.26
CA THR A 95 23.41 1.65 -22.81
C THR A 95 23.73 1.46 -21.31
N PRO A 96 24.99 1.59 -20.88
CA PRO A 96 25.33 1.66 -19.45
C PRO A 96 24.56 2.77 -18.73
N LEU A 97 24.38 3.92 -19.39
CA LEU A 97 23.63 5.04 -18.83
C LEU A 97 22.17 4.68 -18.54
N GLY A 98 21.45 4.09 -19.51
CA GLY A 98 20.07 3.63 -19.33
C GLY A 98 19.95 2.55 -18.24
N ARG A 99 20.95 1.68 -18.11
CA ARG A 99 21.02 0.70 -17.00
C ARG A 99 21.22 1.37 -15.64
N GLY A 100 22.06 2.39 -15.58
CA GLY A 100 22.25 3.23 -14.40
C GLY A 100 20.93 3.85 -13.94
N ARG A 101 20.18 4.46 -14.87
CA ARG A 101 18.87 5.05 -14.61
C ARG A 101 17.86 4.03 -14.09
N ALA A 102 17.83 2.84 -14.69
CA ALA A 102 16.96 1.76 -14.24
C ALA A 102 17.32 1.29 -12.83
N LEU A 103 18.61 1.21 -12.50
CA LEU A 103 19.06 0.84 -11.15
C LEU A 103 18.66 1.88 -10.10
N LEU A 104 18.78 3.17 -10.39
CA LEU A 104 18.35 4.24 -9.48
C LEU A 104 16.86 4.10 -9.15
N ARG A 105 16.02 3.90 -10.17
CA ARG A 105 14.58 3.67 -10.00
C ARG A 105 14.27 2.41 -9.21
N TYR A 106 14.97 1.31 -9.51
CA TYR A 106 14.83 0.06 -8.76
C TYR A 106 15.12 0.29 -7.27
N CYS A 107 16.22 0.98 -6.95
CA CYS A 107 16.60 1.23 -5.57
C CYS A 107 15.62 2.16 -4.85
N LEU A 108 15.04 3.15 -5.54
CA LEU A 108 13.97 4.00 -4.99
C LEU A 108 12.71 3.19 -4.68
N ALA A 109 12.24 2.37 -5.63
CA ALA A 109 11.08 1.49 -5.43
C ALA A 109 11.26 0.51 -4.25
N ARG A 110 12.50 0.11 -3.98
CA ARG A 110 12.86 -0.79 -2.88
C ARG A 110 13.29 -0.07 -1.58
N ARG A 111 13.37 1.26 -1.57
CA ARG A 111 13.89 2.07 -0.44
C ARG A 111 15.29 1.64 -0.02
N GLN A 112 16.15 1.42 -1.01
CA GLN A 112 17.52 0.93 -0.84
C GLN A 112 18.54 1.86 -1.50
N LEU A 113 18.14 3.06 -1.92
CA LEU A 113 19.02 3.95 -2.67
C LEU A 113 20.23 4.41 -1.84
N ALA A 114 19.99 4.87 -0.61
CA ALA A 114 21.03 5.35 0.28
C ALA A 114 22.00 4.22 0.65
N GLU A 115 21.47 3.09 1.10
CA GLU A 115 22.26 1.88 1.41
C GLU A 115 23.09 1.44 0.19
N THR A 116 22.46 1.30 -0.98
CA THR A 116 23.15 0.86 -2.21
C THR A 116 24.31 1.80 -2.57
N LEU A 117 24.12 3.12 -2.48
CA LEU A 117 25.18 4.08 -2.77
C LEU A 117 26.28 4.05 -1.69
N GLN A 118 25.91 3.98 -0.41
CA GLN A 118 26.87 3.84 0.69
C GLN A 118 27.75 2.59 0.52
N LEU A 119 27.16 1.46 0.14
CA LEU A 119 27.88 0.23 -0.12
C LEU A 119 28.93 0.42 -1.23
N CYS A 120 28.60 1.16 -2.30
CA CYS A 120 29.51 1.48 -3.39
C CYS A 120 30.66 2.41 -2.99
N LEU A 121 30.43 3.27 -2.00
CA LEU A 121 31.38 4.27 -1.52
C LEU A 121 32.25 3.78 -0.35
N LEU A 122 32.05 2.54 0.11
CA LEU A 122 32.71 1.97 1.28
C LEU A 122 34.24 1.89 1.17
N ASP A 123 34.78 1.73 -0.05
CA ASP A 123 36.22 1.71 -0.30
C ASP A 123 36.67 3.01 -1.01
N PRO A 124 37.31 3.95 -0.29
CA PRO A 124 37.80 5.19 -0.88
C PRO A 124 38.82 5.00 -2.00
N GLN A 125 39.61 3.91 -2.00
CA GLN A 125 40.57 3.65 -3.07
C GLN A 125 39.86 3.21 -4.35
N ALA A 126 38.84 2.36 -4.23
CA ALA A 126 37.97 2.03 -5.35
C ALA A 126 37.28 3.28 -5.90
N THR A 127 36.72 4.15 -5.04
CA THR A 127 36.08 5.41 -5.46
C THR A 127 37.06 6.33 -6.18
N ARG A 128 38.30 6.48 -5.68
CA ARG A 128 39.37 7.25 -6.34
C ARG A 128 39.78 6.66 -7.69
N ALA A 129 39.61 5.37 -7.92
CA ALA A 129 39.84 4.78 -9.23
C ALA A 129 38.79 5.21 -10.27
N TRP A 130 37.61 5.67 -9.84
CA TRP A 130 36.51 6.12 -10.72
C TRP A 130 36.37 7.62 -10.84
N TYR A 131 36.69 8.38 -9.79
CA TYR A 131 36.44 9.81 -9.75
C TYR A 131 37.72 10.63 -9.66
N HIS A 132 37.70 11.82 -10.25
CA HIS A 132 38.68 12.88 -10.04
C HIS A 132 38.36 13.68 -8.76
N ALA A 133 39.31 14.53 -8.34
CA ALA A 133 39.35 15.14 -7.01
C ALA A 133 38.19 16.10 -6.67
N ARG A 134 37.42 16.58 -7.66
CA ARG A 134 36.28 17.49 -7.44
C ARG A 134 35.00 16.72 -7.14
N SER A 135 34.96 15.41 -7.32
CA SER A 135 33.78 14.60 -7.04
C SER A 135 33.35 14.73 -5.58
N PRO A 136 32.04 14.92 -5.31
CA PRO A 136 31.53 14.99 -3.93
C PRO A 136 31.76 13.68 -3.15
N PHE A 137 32.01 12.57 -3.85
CA PHE A 137 32.27 11.26 -3.25
C PHE A 137 33.67 11.14 -2.62
N LEU A 138 34.59 12.04 -2.97
CA LEU A 138 35.94 12.07 -2.42
C LEU A 138 36.12 13.12 -1.31
N ASP A 139 35.13 14.00 -1.13
CA ASP A 139 35.05 14.94 -0.01
C ASP A 139 34.23 14.29 1.13
N PRO A 140 34.83 14.02 2.30
CA PRO A 140 34.14 13.33 3.39
C PRO A 140 32.87 14.04 3.88
N GLN A 141 32.87 15.38 3.89
CA GLN A 141 31.74 16.15 4.39
C GLN A 141 30.60 16.16 3.36
N LEU A 142 30.92 16.43 2.09
CA LEU A 142 29.90 16.39 1.02
C LEU A 142 29.32 15.00 0.83
N CYS A 143 30.15 13.95 0.94
CA CYS A 143 29.72 12.57 0.84
C CYS A 143 28.78 12.18 2.00
N ALA A 144 29.14 12.51 3.24
CA ALA A 144 28.30 12.26 4.41
C ALA A 144 26.96 13.00 4.31
N ASP A 145 26.99 14.27 3.93
CA ASP A 145 25.79 15.08 3.74
C ASP A 145 24.87 14.54 2.63
N LEU A 146 25.45 14.08 1.52
CA LEU A 146 24.69 13.47 0.42
C LEU A 146 24.02 12.18 0.89
N LEU A 147 24.76 11.29 1.57
CA LEU A 147 24.21 10.04 2.08
C LEU A 147 23.11 10.29 3.10
N ALA A 148 23.32 11.20 4.06
CA ALA A 148 22.30 11.60 5.04
C ALA A 148 21.03 12.09 4.34
N CYS A 149 21.17 12.95 3.33
CA CYS A 149 20.05 13.41 2.51
C CYS A 149 19.33 12.26 1.79
N LEU A 150 20.05 11.25 1.30
CA LEU A 150 19.41 10.11 0.64
C LEU A 150 18.71 9.18 1.63
N TYR A 151 19.21 9.06 2.87
CA TYR A 151 18.55 8.26 3.92
C TYR A 151 17.18 8.81 4.33
N ASP A 152 16.95 10.12 4.18
CA ASP A 152 15.61 10.71 4.41
C ASP A 152 14.53 10.14 3.46
N LEU A 153 14.93 9.52 2.33
CA LEU A 153 14.02 8.88 1.38
C LEU A 153 13.59 7.47 1.81
N ASP A 154 14.23 6.83 2.79
CA ASP A 154 13.85 5.48 3.24
C ASP A 154 12.43 5.46 3.85
N GLY A 155 11.99 6.60 4.38
CA GLY A 155 10.63 6.80 4.86
C GLY A 155 9.58 6.97 3.76
N VAL A 156 9.99 7.16 2.50
CA VAL A 156 9.10 7.50 1.37
C VAL A 156 8.75 6.26 0.56
N ALA A 157 7.46 6.04 0.31
CA ALA A 157 7.02 4.99 -0.60
C ALA A 157 7.11 5.46 -2.06
N PHE A 158 7.68 4.63 -2.93
CA PHE A 158 7.69 4.86 -4.38
C PHE A 158 6.94 3.74 -5.09
N CYS A 159 6.01 4.10 -5.98
CA CYS A 159 5.29 3.18 -6.86
C CYS A 159 5.66 3.54 -8.31
N LEU A 160 6.73 2.92 -8.80
CA LEU A 160 7.34 3.24 -10.09
C LEU A 160 7.11 2.11 -11.08
N ASP A 161 6.90 2.45 -12.34
CA ASP A 161 6.96 1.50 -13.45
C ASP A 161 8.32 0.78 -13.43
N PRO A 162 8.36 -0.56 -13.34
CA PRO A 162 9.60 -1.32 -13.37
C PRO A 162 10.31 -1.27 -14.72
N GLN A 163 9.61 -0.92 -15.80
CA GLN A 163 10.13 -0.95 -17.17
C GLN A 163 9.76 0.32 -17.96
N PRO A 164 10.11 1.52 -17.48
CA PRO A 164 9.75 2.74 -18.18
C PRO A 164 10.45 2.79 -19.55
N PRO A 165 9.73 3.16 -20.61
CA PRO A 165 10.32 3.26 -21.94
C PRO A 165 11.31 4.42 -22.00
N GLY A 166 12.35 4.28 -22.84
CA GLY A 166 13.20 5.40 -23.23
C GLY A 166 14.32 5.80 -22.25
N LEU A 167 14.63 5.01 -21.23
CA LEU A 167 15.73 5.32 -20.30
C LEU A 167 17.11 5.45 -20.97
N ASP A 168 17.34 4.80 -22.12
CA ASP A 168 18.57 5.02 -22.90
C ASP A 168 18.65 6.45 -23.48
N ALA A 169 17.52 7.08 -23.80
CA ALA A 169 17.46 8.42 -24.39
C ALA A 169 17.51 9.52 -23.33
N GLY A 170 16.85 9.33 -22.19
CA GLY A 170 16.73 10.36 -21.16
C GLY A 170 15.82 9.94 -20.02
N TRP A 171 15.76 10.77 -18.99
CA TRP A 171 14.64 10.72 -18.05
C TRP A 171 13.37 11.09 -18.81
N PRO A 172 12.29 10.28 -18.72
CA PRO A 172 11.06 10.60 -19.42
C PRO A 172 10.51 11.94 -18.90
N PRO A 173 9.91 12.78 -19.76
CA PRO A 173 9.20 13.96 -19.28
C PRO A 173 8.06 13.53 -18.34
N SER A 174 7.72 14.36 -17.35
CA SER A 174 6.54 14.12 -16.50
C SER A 174 5.32 14.03 -17.41
N THR A 175 4.77 12.83 -17.61
CA THR A 175 3.64 12.64 -18.53
C THR A 175 2.33 12.58 -17.74
N ALA A 176 1.34 13.35 -18.22
CA ALA A 176 -0.01 13.42 -17.66
C ALA A 176 -0.75 12.06 -17.60
N ARG A 177 -0.31 11.05 -18.37
CA ARG A 177 -0.90 9.70 -18.38
C ARG A 177 -0.81 9.01 -17.02
N CYS A 178 0.27 9.24 -16.28
CA CYS A 178 0.46 8.66 -14.94
C CYS A 178 -0.49 9.31 -13.90
N GLN A 179 -0.88 10.57 -14.10
CA GLN A 179 -1.87 11.25 -13.25
C GLN A 179 -3.28 10.67 -13.45
N GLN A 180 -3.63 10.28 -14.68
CA GLN A 180 -4.93 9.66 -14.99
C GLN A 180 -5.06 8.26 -14.36
N ASP A 181 -4.01 7.44 -14.39
CA ASP A 181 -4.05 6.10 -13.78
C ASP A 181 -4.16 6.17 -12.25
N VAL A 182 -3.47 7.11 -11.61
CA VAL A 182 -3.59 7.37 -10.16
C VAL A 182 -4.99 7.90 -9.80
N GLN A 183 -5.55 8.80 -10.61
CA GLN A 183 -6.91 9.30 -10.41
C GLN A 183 -7.94 8.17 -10.52
N ARG A 184 -7.79 7.29 -11.51
CA ARG A 184 -8.66 6.12 -11.69
C ARG A 184 -8.58 5.13 -10.55
N LEU A 185 -7.38 4.84 -10.05
CA LEU A 185 -7.19 3.95 -8.90
C LEU A 185 -7.78 4.56 -7.62
N ALA A 186 -7.54 5.85 -7.37
CA ALA A 186 -8.12 6.56 -6.24
C ALA A 186 -9.67 6.66 -6.31
N GLN A 187 -10.22 6.84 -7.52
CA GLN A 187 -11.67 6.80 -7.74
C GLN A 187 -12.25 5.40 -7.50
N ALA A 188 -11.59 4.36 -8.01
CA ALA A 188 -12.02 2.98 -7.82
C ALA A 188 -12.00 2.56 -6.33
N GLU A 189 -10.97 2.98 -5.57
CA GLU A 189 -10.91 2.75 -4.13
C GLU A 189 -12.01 3.48 -3.36
N HIS A 190 -12.28 4.74 -3.71
CA HIS A 190 -13.35 5.52 -3.06
C HIS A 190 -14.74 4.92 -3.35
N GLU A 191 -14.99 4.49 -4.59
CA GLU A 191 -16.22 3.80 -4.95
C GLU A 191 -16.35 2.45 -4.24
N ALA A 192 -15.27 1.69 -4.09
CA ALA A 192 -15.28 0.41 -3.38
C ALA A 192 -15.63 0.61 -1.90
N LEU A 193 -15.03 1.60 -1.23
CA LEU A 193 -15.33 1.95 0.15
C LEU A 193 -16.79 2.42 0.32
N ALA A 194 -17.29 3.24 -0.61
CA ALA A 194 -18.69 3.69 -0.58
C ALA A 194 -19.68 2.53 -0.76
N ARG A 195 -19.38 1.57 -1.65
CA ARG A 195 -20.19 0.35 -1.82
C ARG A 195 -20.17 -0.53 -0.58
N GLU A 196 -19.02 -0.68 0.06
CA GLU A 196 -18.87 -1.45 1.30
C GLU A 196 -19.68 -0.81 2.44
N GLN A 197 -19.63 0.51 2.58
CA GLN A 197 -20.43 1.26 3.55
C GLN A 197 -21.94 1.09 3.31
N ALA A 198 -22.39 1.26 2.07
CA ALA A 198 -23.79 1.09 1.71
C ALA A 198 -24.29 -0.35 1.99
N ALA A 199 -23.49 -1.36 1.67
CA ALA A 199 -23.82 -2.76 1.98
C ALA A 199 -23.90 -3.00 3.50
N ARG A 200 -23.03 -2.37 4.28
CA ARG A 200 -23.03 -2.47 5.74
C ARG A 200 -24.26 -1.80 6.37
N GLU A 201 -24.66 -0.64 5.85
CA GLU A 201 -25.90 0.03 6.28
C GLU A 201 -27.13 -0.82 5.96
N GLU A 202 -27.19 -1.39 4.76
CA GLU A 202 -28.30 -2.25 4.34
C GLU A 202 -28.40 -3.50 5.22
N LEU A 203 -27.26 -4.15 5.51
CA LEU A 203 -27.22 -5.27 6.46
C LEU A 203 -27.67 -4.83 7.86
N GLY A 204 -27.34 -3.60 8.26
CA GLY A 204 -27.81 -2.98 9.50
C GLY A 204 -29.34 -2.86 9.53
N ARG A 205 -29.95 -2.34 8.46
CA ARG A 205 -31.42 -2.23 8.30
C ARG A 205 -32.09 -3.59 8.35
N GLN A 206 -31.56 -4.58 7.62
CA GLN A 206 -32.10 -5.94 7.64
C GLN A 206 -32.09 -6.55 9.05
N ARG A 207 -31.00 -6.37 9.80
CA ARG A 207 -30.88 -6.85 11.19
C ARG A 207 -31.81 -6.12 12.17
N GLU A 208 -32.16 -4.88 11.89
CA GLU A 208 -33.14 -4.14 12.68
C GLU A 208 -34.55 -4.65 12.44
N VAL A 209 -34.95 -4.81 11.18
CA VAL A 209 -36.23 -5.44 10.81
C VAL A 209 -36.31 -6.86 11.38
N GLU A 210 -35.24 -7.64 11.29
CA GLU A 210 -35.19 -8.99 11.88
C GLU A 210 -35.39 -8.95 13.41
N ARG A 211 -34.77 -8.00 14.11
CA ARG A 211 -34.94 -7.82 15.56
C ARG A 211 -36.36 -7.40 15.90
N GLU A 212 -36.96 -6.50 15.14
CA GLU A 212 -38.34 -6.03 15.35
C GLU A 212 -39.34 -7.17 15.15
N VAL A 213 -39.21 -7.93 14.06
CA VAL A 213 -40.06 -9.10 13.78
C VAL A 213 -39.91 -10.16 14.88
N LYS A 214 -38.67 -10.48 15.29
CA LYS A 214 -38.43 -11.42 16.41
C LYS A 214 -39.03 -10.92 17.72
N GLY A 215 -38.90 -9.62 18.00
CA GLY A 215 -39.48 -8.98 19.18
C GLY A 215 -41.00 -9.13 19.20
N ARG A 216 -41.67 -8.79 18.09
CA ARG A 216 -43.12 -8.90 17.96
C ARG A 216 -43.61 -10.34 18.07
N LEU A 217 -42.89 -11.29 17.49
CA LEU A 217 -43.19 -12.72 17.63
C LEU A 217 -43.14 -13.17 19.09
N LEU A 218 -42.13 -12.73 19.85
CA LEU A 218 -41.99 -13.06 21.27
C LEU A 218 -43.12 -12.44 22.11
N GLU A 219 -43.53 -11.21 21.82
CA GLU A 219 -44.71 -10.58 22.46
C GLU A 219 -45.98 -11.40 22.23
N LEU A 220 -46.26 -11.75 20.97
CA LEU A 220 -47.43 -12.56 20.61
C LEU A 220 -47.42 -13.94 21.27
N LEU A 221 -46.23 -14.56 21.39
CA LEU A 221 -46.10 -15.83 22.10
C LEU A 221 -46.43 -15.71 23.59
N ARG A 222 -45.98 -14.62 24.25
CA ARG A 222 -46.30 -14.36 25.67
C ARG A 222 -47.78 -14.08 25.89
N GLU A 223 -48.39 -13.28 25.03
CA GLU A 223 -49.84 -13.01 25.08
C GLU A 223 -50.64 -14.32 24.93
N LYS A 224 -50.27 -15.15 23.96
CA LYS A 224 -50.87 -16.47 23.75
C LYS A 224 -50.74 -17.36 24.99
N ASP A 225 -49.55 -17.44 25.61
CA ASP A 225 -49.33 -18.27 26.81
C ASP A 225 -50.14 -17.75 28.02
N SER A 226 -50.26 -16.42 28.20
CA SER A 226 -51.09 -15.83 29.25
C SER A 226 -52.58 -16.14 29.08
N LEU A 227 -53.10 -16.05 27.84
CA LEU A 227 -54.49 -16.40 27.55
C LEU A 227 -54.75 -17.89 27.79
N TRP A 228 -53.79 -18.74 27.45
CA TRP A 228 -53.88 -20.17 27.69
C TRP A 228 -53.96 -20.49 29.19
N GLN A 229 -53.10 -19.89 30.02
CA GLN A 229 -53.17 -20.01 31.48
C GLN A 229 -54.50 -19.52 32.07
N GLN A 230 -55.06 -18.43 31.55
CA GLN A 230 -56.38 -17.95 31.97
C GLN A 230 -57.49 -18.94 31.62
N SER A 231 -57.40 -19.61 30.46
CA SER A 231 -58.40 -20.59 30.03
C SER A 231 -58.38 -21.89 30.84
N GLU A 232 -57.20 -22.33 31.31
CA GLU A 232 -57.08 -23.52 32.18
C GLU A 232 -57.68 -23.29 33.58
N GLY A 233 -57.75 -22.03 34.06
CA GLY A 233 -58.44 -21.68 35.30
C GLY A 233 -59.98 -21.66 35.21
N ILE A 234 -60.55 -21.73 34.00
CA ILE A 234 -62.00 -21.60 33.74
C ILE A 234 -62.66 -22.98 33.49
N GLY A 235 -61.87 -24.05 33.32
CA GLY A 235 -62.33 -25.36 32.87
C GLY A 235 -62.34 -26.47 33.91
N ALA A 236 -63.16 -26.37 34.96
CA ALA A 236 -63.65 -27.56 35.67
C ALA A 236 -65.12 -27.37 36.10
N PRO A 237 -66.12 -27.86 35.34
CA PRO A 237 -67.48 -27.88 35.83
C PRO A 237 -67.56 -28.82 37.06
N PRO A 238 -68.28 -28.46 38.14
CA PRO A 238 -68.47 -29.38 39.24
C PRO A 238 -69.18 -30.63 38.73
N ALA A 239 -68.73 -31.81 39.16
CA ALA A 239 -69.31 -33.09 38.77
C ALA A 239 -70.84 -33.06 38.96
N PRO A 240 -71.65 -33.60 38.03
CA PRO A 240 -73.09 -33.57 38.15
C PRO A 240 -73.51 -34.30 39.44
N GLY A 241 -74.15 -33.56 40.34
CA GLY A 241 -74.67 -34.09 41.58
C GLY A 241 -75.75 -35.15 41.35
N PRO A 242 -75.96 -36.08 42.30
CA PRO A 242 -76.91 -37.18 42.15
C PRO A 242 -78.35 -36.68 41.97
N CYS A 243 -79.16 -37.44 41.23
CA CYS A 243 -80.59 -37.14 41.02
C CYS A 243 -81.29 -36.94 42.38
N ALA A 244 -81.95 -35.80 42.57
CA ALA A 244 -82.53 -35.40 43.87
C ALA A 244 -83.64 -36.33 44.39
N ARG A 245 -84.17 -37.26 43.57
CA ARG A 245 -85.24 -38.17 43.96
C ARG A 245 -84.78 -39.62 44.26
N CYS A 246 -83.77 -40.13 43.55
CA CYS A 246 -83.30 -41.52 43.73
C CYS A 246 -81.81 -41.64 44.13
N ARG A 247 -81.10 -40.51 44.24
CA ARG A 247 -79.68 -40.39 44.63
C ARG A 247 -78.67 -41.22 43.79
N SER A 248 -79.07 -41.72 42.63
CA SER A 248 -78.20 -42.46 41.69
C SER A 248 -77.42 -41.51 40.77
N THR A 249 -76.14 -41.81 40.55
CA THR A 249 -75.28 -41.16 39.53
C THR A 249 -75.39 -41.95 38.22
N ALA A 250 -76.14 -41.43 37.25
CA ALA A 250 -76.28 -42.08 35.95
C ALA A 250 -74.99 -41.90 35.12
N GLY A 251 -74.22 -42.97 34.96
CA GLY A 251 -73.08 -43.00 34.04
C GLY A 251 -73.53 -43.13 32.56
N PRO A 252 -72.64 -42.86 31.59
CA PRO A 252 -72.99 -42.66 30.18
C PRO A 252 -73.63 -43.85 29.44
N LEU A 253 -73.71 -45.03 30.05
CA LEU A 253 -74.20 -46.28 29.44
C LEU A 253 -75.39 -46.93 30.17
N ALA A 254 -76.05 -46.22 31.09
CA ALA A 254 -77.22 -46.75 31.79
C ALA A 254 -78.48 -46.74 30.89
N ARG A 255 -79.08 -47.93 30.67
CA ARG A 255 -80.38 -48.07 29.98
C ARG A 255 -81.43 -47.22 30.70
N ARG A 256 -82.26 -46.49 29.95
CA ARG A 256 -83.33 -45.60 30.45
C ARG A 256 -84.27 -46.34 31.41
N HIS A 257 -84.01 -46.25 32.70
CA HIS A 257 -85.02 -46.53 33.72
C HIS A 257 -85.89 -45.28 33.86
N GLN A 258 -87.18 -45.38 33.50
CA GLN A 258 -88.16 -44.35 33.81
C GLN A 258 -88.37 -44.34 35.33
N CYS A 259 -87.84 -43.32 36.00
CA CYS A 259 -88.20 -43.02 37.38
C CYS A 259 -89.64 -42.49 37.38
N ARG A 260 -90.59 -43.23 37.97
CA ARG A 260 -91.91 -42.68 38.32
C ARG A 260 -91.82 -41.83 39.58
#